data_AF-A0AAX0YVD1-F1
#
_entry.id   AF-A0AAX0YVD1-F1
#
_cell.length_a   1.000
_cell.length_b   1.000
_cell.length_c   1.000
_cell.angle_alpha   90.00
_cell.angle_beta   90.00
_cell.angle_gamma   90.00
#
_symmetry.space_group_name_H-M   'P 1'
#
loop_
_entity.id
_entity.type
_entity.pdbx_description
1 polymer ?
#
loop_
_entity_poly.entity_id
_entity_poly.type
_entity_poly.pdbx_seq_one_letter_code
_entity_poly.pdbx_strand_id
1 'polypeptide(L)'
;MKLYLLPALFITSTAFSNDFSEYESNMKNIDLLKNQVNRLELKKKIVDLEVEIYKKRESIAQKKPALDTSIIKEKIDIQPVVNDFDPRDIKLIYVLGSGRTLQAQVKYNDESFNVKNNSVIKGWRVKIDNSSVTLNRNKRVVTL
;
A
#
# COMPACT_ATOMS: atom_id res chain seq x y z
N MET A 1 18.63 -72.62 -47.96
CA MET A 1 17.87 -71.70 -47.07
C MET A 1 18.74 -71.36 -45.87
N LYS A 2 19.33 -70.17 -45.85
CA LYS A 2 20.03 -69.59 -44.69
C LYS A 2 19.55 -68.15 -44.55
N LEU A 3 18.84 -67.86 -43.47
CA LEU A 3 18.40 -66.51 -43.12
C LEU A 3 19.58 -65.81 -42.44
N TYR A 4 20.06 -64.71 -43.03
CA TYR A 4 20.99 -63.79 -42.37
C TYR A 4 20.17 -62.64 -41.78
N LEU A 5 20.12 -62.56 -40.45
CA LEU A 5 19.60 -61.39 -39.74
C LEU A 5 20.70 -60.32 -39.75
N LEU A 6 20.44 -59.20 -40.45
CA LEU A 6 21.20 -57.96 -40.31
C LEU A 6 20.88 -57.34 -38.94
N PRO A 7 21.88 -56.94 -38.14
CA PRO A 7 21.60 -56.07 -37.00
C PRO A 7 21.29 -54.67 -37.55
N ALA A 8 20.09 -54.19 -37.27
CA ALA A 8 19.66 -52.83 -37.54
C ALA A 8 20.61 -51.86 -36.83
N LEU A 9 21.17 -50.93 -37.61
CA LEU A 9 21.96 -49.80 -37.15
C LEU A 9 21.04 -48.84 -36.37
N PHE A 10 20.89 -49.02 -35.06
CA PHE A 10 20.29 -48.03 -34.16
C PHE A 10 21.40 -47.14 -33.61
N ILE A 11 21.77 -46.10 -34.36
CA ILE A 11 22.60 -45.02 -33.82
C ILE A 11 21.96 -43.69 -34.23
N THR A 12 21.77 -42.82 -33.21
CA THR A 12 21.45 -41.37 -33.22
C THR A 12 20.07 -40.91 -32.70
N SER A 13 19.62 -41.40 -31.54
CA SER A 13 18.56 -40.70 -30.76
C SER A 13 19.06 -40.01 -29.48
N THR A 14 20.28 -40.31 -29.01
CA THR A 14 20.80 -39.76 -27.75
C THR A 14 21.36 -38.34 -27.88
N ALA A 15 21.96 -37.99 -29.02
CA ALA A 15 22.50 -36.64 -29.26
C ALA A 15 21.40 -35.57 -29.34
N PHE A 16 20.34 -35.84 -30.12
CA PHE A 16 19.20 -34.91 -30.26
C PHE A 16 18.41 -34.70 -28.95
N SER A 17 18.33 -35.71 -28.07
CA SER A 17 17.65 -35.57 -26.79
C SER A 17 18.42 -34.68 -25.81
N ASN A 18 19.76 -34.74 -25.82
CA ASN A 18 20.59 -33.90 -24.97
C ASN A 18 20.53 -32.44 -25.43
N ASP A 19 20.67 -32.19 -26.73
CA ASP A 19 20.62 -30.83 -27.30
C ASP A 19 19.25 -30.17 -27.09
N PHE A 20 18.16 -30.94 -27.19
CA PHE A 20 16.81 -30.45 -26.92
C PHE A 20 16.60 -30.11 -25.43
N SER A 21 17.11 -30.95 -24.52
CA SER A 21 17.02 -30.69 -23.08
C SER A 21 17.82 -29.46 -22.64
N GLU A 22 18.98 -29.23 -23.27
CA GLU A 22 19.82 -28.05 -23.04
C GLU A 22 19.14 -26.78 -23.56
N TYR A 23 18.52 -26.84 -24.74
CA TYR A 23 17.74 -25.73 -25.29
C TYR A 23 16.55 -25.35 -24.41
N GLU A 24 15.79 -26.33 -23.90
CA GLU A 24 14.65 -26.07 -23.02
C GLU A 24 15.08 -25.44 -21.69
N SER A 25 16.19 -25.92 -21.12
CA SER A 25 16.81 -25.34 -19.92
C SER A 25 17.25 -23.90 -20.16
N ASN A 26 17.90 -23.63 -21.30
CA ASN A 26 18.33 -22.30 -21.69
C ASN A 26 17.14 -21.33 -21.89
N MET A 27 16.04 -21.80 -22.47
CA MET A 27 14.82 -20.99 -22.60
C MET A 27 14.20 -20.64 -21.24
N LYS A 28 14.12 -21.60 -20.31
CA LYS A 28 13.65 -21.34 -18.94
C LYS A 28 14.55 -20.32 -18.22
N ASN A 29 15.87 -20.42 -18.41
CA ASN A 29 16.82 -19.47 -17.86
C ASN A 29 16.65 -18.07 -18.46
N ILE A 30 16.43 -17.97 -19.77
CA ILE A 30 16.16 -16.69 -20.46
C ILE A 30 14.90 -16.03 -19.90
N ASP A 31 13.82 -16.79 -19.71
CA ASP A 31 12.57 -16.21 -19.17
C ASP A 31 12.72 -15.82 -17.70
N LEU A 32 13.48 -16.58 -16.92
CA LEU A 32 13.83 -16.21 -15.54
C LEU A 32 14.65 -14.91 -15.51
N LEU A 33 15.62 -14.75 -16.41
CA LEU A 33 16.42 -13.53 -16.54
C LEU A 33 15.56 -12.33 -16.97
N LYS A 34 14.64 -12.50 -17.93
CA LYS A 34 13.68 -11.44 -18.32
C LYS A 34 12.84 -10.99 -17.12
N ASN A 35 12.34 -11.93 -16.32
CA ASN A 35 11.56 -11.62 -15.12
C ASN A 35 12.40 -10.87 -14.07
N GLN A 36 13.67 -11.24 -13.90
CA GLN A 36 14.59 -10.53 -13.03
C GLN A 36 14.88 -9.11 -13.51
N VAL A 37 15.08 -8.91 -14.81
CA VAL A 37 15.26 -7.58 -15.42
C VAL A 37 14.03 -6.71 -15.19
N ASN A 38 12.83 -7.22 -15.49
CA ASN A 38 11.57 -6.50 -15.23
C ASN A 38 11.45 -6.09 -13.75
N ARG A 39 11.81 -6.99 -12.83
CA ARG A 39 11.79 -6.70 -11.38
C ARG A 39 12.79 -5.60 -11.00
N LEU A 40 13.97 -5.59 -11.61
CA LEU A 40 14.99 -4.56 -11.36
C LEU A 40 14.57 -3.20 -11.92
N GLU A 41 13.95 -3.15 -13.10
CA GLU A 41 13.40 -1.91 -13.65
C GLU A 41 12.28 -1.34 -12.79
N LEU A 42 11.38 -2.18 -12.28
CA LEU A 42 10.34 -1.75 -11.35
C LEU A 42 10.95 -1.21 -10.05
N LYS A 43 11.97 -1.87 -9.49
CA LYS A 43 12.69 -1.36 -8.32
C LYS A 43 13.34 0.00 -8.59
N LYS A 44 13.96 0.18 -9.75
CA LYS A 44 14.55 1.47 -10.14
C LYS A 44 13.50 2.58 -10.19
N LYS A 45 12.35 2.33 -10.83
CA LYS A 45 11.22 3.29 -10.89
C LYS A 45 10.72 3.66 -9.49
N ILE A 46 10.65 2.70 -8.56
CA ILE A 46 10.25 2.97 -7.17
C ILE A 46 11.24 3.93 -6.52
N VAL A 47 12.54 3.67 -6.62
CA VAL A 47 13.58 4.52 -6.04
C VAL A 47 13.54 5.94 -6.64
N ASP A 48 13.36 6.06 -7.97
CA ASP A 48 13.26 7.35 -8.64
C ASP A 48 12.06 8.16 -8.12
N LEU A 49 10.90 7.52 -7.93
CA LEU A 49 9.71 8.15 -7.35
C LEU A 49 9.90 8.53 -5.88
N GLU A 50 10.56 7.69 -5.08
CA GLU A 50 10.88 7.99 -3.68
C GLU A 50 11.75 9.25 -3.57
N VAL A 51 12.77 9.37 -4.43
CA VAL A 51 13.63 10.56 -4.50
C VAL A 51 12.83 11.80 -4.92
N GLU A 52 11.92 11.68 -5.89
CA GLU A 52 11.08 12.80 -6.32
C GLU A 52 10.15 13.28 -5.20
N ILE A 53 9.51 12.35 -4.48
CA ILE A 53 8.66 12.64 -3.33
C ILE A 53 9.48 13.34 -2.22
N TYR A 54 10.67 12.84 -1.95
CA TYR A 54 11.55 13.42 -0.93
C TYR A 54 11.93 14.87 -1.26
N LYS A 55 12.38 15.13 -2.50
CA LYS A 55 12.69 16.49 -2.99
C LYS A 55 11.48 17.44 -2.93
N LYS A 56 10.28 16.96 -3.28
CA LYS A 56 9.04 17.74 -3.17
C LYS A 56 8.67 18.06 -1.72
N ARG A 57 8.92 17.15 -0.77
CA ARG A 57 8.67 17.41 0.66
C ARG A 57 9.60 18.48 1.24
N GLU A 58 10.86 18.48 0.85
CA GLU A 58 11.82 19.50 1.28
C GLU A 58 11.45 20.91 0.78
N SER A 59 10.93 21.04 -0.45
CA SER A 59 10.48 22.34 -0.98
C SER A 59 9.22 22.88 -0.29
N ILE A 60 8.33 22.00 0.16
CA ILE A 60 7.12 22.38 0.91
C ILE A 60 7.46 22.81 2.34
N ALA A 61 8.46 22.19 2.98
CA ALA A 61 8.88 22.53 4.34
C ALA A 61 9.51 23.93 4.46
N GLN A 62 10.03 24.50 3.37
CA GLN A 62 10.66 25.82 3.35
C GLN A 62 9.67 26.98 3.15
N LYS A 63 8.41 26.70 2.76
CA LYS A 63 7.37 27.73 2.60
C LYS A 63 6.54 27.83 3.87
N LYS A 64 7.14 28.32 4.96
CA LYS A 64 6.35 28.76 6.12
C LYS A 64 5.54 29.99 5.69
N PRO A 65 4.21 30.01 5.82
CA PRO A 65 3.47 31.27 5.72
C PRO A 65 3.99 32.17 6.85
N ALA A 66 4.40 33.39 6.51
CA ALA A 66 4.64 34.41 7.52
C ALA A 66 3.31 34.63 8.25
N LEU A 67 3.25 34.30 9.54
CA LEU A 67 2.13 34.71 10.39
C LEU A 67 2.23 36.23 10.54
N ASP A 68 1.36 36.95 9.84
CA ASP A 68 1.08 38.34 10.13
C ASP A 68 0.33 38.40 11.47
N THR A 69 1.01 38.82 12.53
CA THR A 69 0.45 38.94 13.88
C THR A 69 -0.14 40.32 14.12
N SER A 70 -0.98 40.80 13.21
CA SER A 70 -1.91 41.91 13.47
C SER A 70 -3.32 41.37 13.63
N ILE A 71 -3.56 40.59 14.69
CA ILE A 71 -4.91 40.15 15.05
C ILE A 71 -5.36 41.01 16.21
N ILE A 72 -6.17 42.02 15.87
CA ILE A 72 -7.08 42.70 16.78
C ILE A 72 -7.85 41.62 17.53
N LYS A 73 -7.82 41.66 18.87
CA LYS A 73 -8.59 40.78 19.75
C LYS A 73 -10.08 41.12 19.63
N GLU A 74 -10.68 40.76 18.51
CA GLU A 74 -12.13 40.74 18.41
C GLU A 74 -12.62 39.54 19.21
N LYS A 75 -13.52 39.81 20.15
CA LYS A 75 -14.12 38.82 21.03
C LYS A 75 -15.07 37.98 20.17
N ILE A 76 -14.54 36.98 19.47
CA ILE A 76 -15.34 36.06 18.67
C ILE A 76 -16.27 35.34 19.63
N ASP A 77 -17.54 35.67 19.55
CA ASP A 77 -18.61 34.94 20.20
C ASP A 77 -18.71 33.60 19.48
N ILE A 78 -18.03 32.58 20.02
CA ILE A 78 -18.03 31.22 19.47
C ILE A 78 -19.42 30.65 19.78
N GLN A 79 -20.40 30.95 18.92
CA GLN A 79 -21.61 30.16 18.88
C GLN A 79 -21.18 28.70 18.61
N PRO A 80 -21.56 27.74 19.47
CA PRO A 80 -21.26 26.36 19.20
C PRO A 80 -22.03 25.98 17.95
N VAL A 81 -21.34 25.86 16.81
CA VAL A 81 -21.88 25.21 15.63
C VAL A 81 -22.24 23.81 16.09
N VAL A 82 -23.54 23.57 16.26
CA VAL A 82 -24.11 22.25 16.51
C VAL A 82 -23.88 21.47 15.23
N ASN A 83 -22.68 20.92 15.10
CA ASN A 83 -22.41 19.90 14.10
C ASN A 83 -23.24 18.69 14.53
N ASP A 84 -24.24 18.35 13.72
CA ASP A 84 -25.06 17.13 13.80
C ASP A 84 -24.20 15.88 13.48
N PHE A 85 -23.07 15.77 14.17
CA PHE A 85 -22.17 14.65 14.05
C PHE A 85 -22.65 13.52 14.96
N ASP A 86 -23.32 12.53 14.38
CA ASP A 86 -23.56 11.25 15.05
C ASP A 86 -22.41 10.27 14.73
N PRO A 87 -21.60 9.86 15.72
CA PRO A 87 -20.56 8.86 15.50
C PRO A 87 -21.10 7.50 15.03
N ARG A 88 -22.39 7.21 15.19
CA ARG A 88 -23.02 5.96 14.76
C ARG A 88 -23.18 5.85 13.25
N ASP A 89 -23.21 6.99 12.55
CA ASP A 89 -23.30 7.03 11.10
C ASP A 89 -21.96 6.78 10.42
N ILE A 90 -20.87 6.70 11.20
CA ILE A 90 -19.56 6.37 10.68
C ILE A 90 -19.51 4.89 10.33
N LYS A 91 -19.01 4.58 9.14
CA LYS A 91 -18.73 3.21 8.69
C LYS A 91 -17.24 2.98 8.61
N LEU A 92 -16.76 1.92 9.26
CA LEU A 92 -15.40 1.43 9.07
C LEU A 92 -15.29 0.76 7.70
N ILE A 93 -14.33 1.19 6.89
CA ILE A 93 -14.04 0.55 5.59
C ILE A 93 -12.98 -0.52 5.79
N TYR A 94 -11.82 -0.15 6.35
CA TYR A 94 -10.73 -1.07 6.66
C TYR A 94 -9.78 -0.48 7.72
N VAL A 95 -8.98 -1.34 8.32
CA VAL A 95 -7.85 -1.00 9.21
C VAL A 95 -6.54 -1.40 8.53
N LEU A 96 -5.52 -0.54 8.61
CA LEU A 96 -4.20 -0.73 8.03
C LEU A 96 -3.11 -0.58 9.10
N GLY A 97 -2.03 -1.34 8.94
CA GLY A 97 -0.84 -1.26 9.78
C GLY A 97 -0.89 -2.19 10.99
N SER A 98 0.11 -2.05 11.87
CA SER A 98 0.29 -2.92 13.03
C SER A 98 0.92 -2.17 14.20
N GLY A 99 0.45 -2.41 15.42
CA GLY A 99 1.00 -1.80 16.63
C GLY A 99 0.87 -0.27 16.62
N ARG A 100 1.99 0.45 16.62
CA ARG A 100 2.00 1.93 16.72
C ARG A 100 1.60 2.65 15.42
N THR A 101 1.55 1.95 14.29
CA THR A 101 1.23 2.54 12.97
C THR A 101 -0.21 2.30 12.52
N LEU A 102 -1.08 1.81 13.42
CA LEU A 102 -2.49 1.55 13.13
C LEU A 102 -3.22 2.82 12.63
N GLN A 103 -3.85 2.68 11.46
CA GLN A 103 -4.71 3.67 10.83
C GLN A 103 -5.98 2.99 10.35
N ALA A 104 -7.08 3.72 10.28
CA ALA A 104 -8.33 3.23 9.73
C ALA A 104 -8.85 4.21 8.69
N GLN A 105 -9.47 3.66 7.65
CA GLN A 105 -10.25 4.43 6.70
C GLN A 105 -11.71 4.32 7.11
N VAL A 106 -12.34 5.46 7.38
CA VAL A 106 -13.74 5.53 7.77
C VAL A 106 -14.52 6.43 6.82
N LYS A 107 -15.83 6.22 6.73
CA LYS A 107 -16.76 6.98 5.89
C LYS A 107 -17.86 7.64 6.73
N TYR A 108 -18.21 8.89 6.44
CA TYR A 108 -19.31 9.64 7.05
C TYR A 108 -19.91 10.59 6.02
N ASN A 109 -21.24 10.60 5.85
CA ASN A 109 -21.94 11.47 4.90
C ASN A 109 -21.26 11.58 3.52
N ASP A 110 -20.96 10.42 2.94
CA ASP A 110 -20.26 10.25 1.65
C ASP A 110 -18.79 10.67 1.56
N GLU A 111 -18.24 11.29 2.60
CA GLU A 111 -16.82 11.59 2.70
C GLU A 111 -16.04 10.43 3.33
N SER A 112 -14.84 10.16 2.81
CA SER A 112 -13.93 9.16 3.35
C SER A 112 -12.70 9.85 3.92
N PHE A 113 -12.32 9.51 5.15
CA PHE A 113 -11.16 10.08 5.82
C PHE A 113 -10.30 9.02 6.52
N ASN A 114 -8.98 9.25 6.47
CA ASN A 114 -7.98 8.43 7.15
C ASN A 114 -7.77 8.93 8.57
N VAL A 115 -7.89 8.03 9.53
CA VAL A 115 -7.86 8.35 10.96
C VAL A 115 -6.77 7.52 11.61
N LYS A 116 -5.98 8.17 12.46
CA LYS A 116 -4.85 7.54 13.15
C LYS A 116 -5.28 7.12 14.55
N ASN A 117 -4.60 6.11 15.10
CA ASN A 117 -4.81 5.76 16.50
C ASN A 117 -4.52 6.98 17.40
N ASN A 118 -5.37 7.22 18.41
CA ASN A 118 -5.37 8.38 19.30
C ASN A 118 -5.64 9.76 18.64
N SER A 119 -6.08 9.80 17.38
CA SER A 119 -6.51 11.06 16.75
C SER A 119 -7.89 11.51 17.24
N VAL A 120 -8.32 12.70 16.80
CA VAL A 120 -9.65 13.26 17.13
C VAL A 120 -10.40 13.56 15.85
N ILE A 121 -11.65 13.08 15.76
CA ILE A 121 -12.58 13.35 14.66
C ILE A 121 -13.79 14.05 15.24
N LYS A 122 -14.07 15.29 14.83
CA LYS A 122 -15.28 16.05 15.25
C LYS A 122 -15.51 16.03 16.78
N GLY A 123 -14.42 16.07 17.55
CA GLY A 123 -14.43 16.05 19.02
C GLY A 123 -14.47 14.67 19.69
N TRP A 124 -14.41 13.58 18.92
CA TRP A 124 -14.34 12.20 19.41
C TRP A 124 -12.93 11.64 19.28
N ARG A 125 -12.40 11.09 20.37
CA ARG A 125 -11.08 10.44 20.39
C ARG A 125 -11.19 9.05 19.76
N VAL A 126 -10.34 8.78 18.79
CA VAL A 126 -10.26 7.51 18.07
C VAL A 126 -9.30 6.58 18.78
N LYS A 127 -9.73 5.35 19.04
CA LYS A 127 -8.89 4.24 19.45
C LYS A 127 -9.04 3.11 18.44
N ILE A 128 -7.94 2.64 17.88
CA ILE A 128 -7.92 1.61 16.85
C ILE A 128 -7.27 0.37 17.44
N ASP A 129 -8.01 -0.74 17.38
CA ASP A 129 -7.50 -2.09 17.64
C ASP A 129 -7.43 -2.85 16.30
N ASN A 130 -6.86 -4.06 16.28
CA ASN A 130 -6.57 -4.78 15.03
C ASN A 130 -7.80 -5.00 14.11
N SER A 131 -9.01 -5.01 14.66
CA SER A 131 -10.24 -5.31 13.92
C SER A 131 -11.38 -4.31 14.17
N SER A 132 -11.19 -3.28 14.99
CA SER A 132 -12.28 -2.39 15.40
C SER A 132 -11.81 -0.97 15.64
N VAL A 133 -12.70 -0.01 15.43
CA VAL A 133 -12.45 1.40 15.74
C VAL A 133 -13.44 1.86 16.81
N THR A 134 -12.91 2.37 17.92
CA THR A 134 -13.71 2.92 19.02
C THR A 134 -13.59 4.44 19.06
N LEU A 135 -14.73 5.12 19.09
CA LEU A 135 -14.86 6.57 19.23
C LEU A 135 -15.32 6.89 20.65
N ASN A 136 -14.52 7.67 21.36
CA ASN A 136 -14.74 8.04 22.75
C ASN A 136 -14.93 9.56 22.90
N ARG A 137 -16.00 9.96 23.58
CA ARG A 137 -16.23 11.35 24.00
C ARG A 137 -16.86 11.36 25.39
N ASN A 138 -16.08 11.79 26.39
CA ASN A 138 -16.48 11.78 27.80
C ASN A 138 -16.91 10.35 28.23
N LYS A 139 -18.18 10.19 28.63
CA LYS A 139 -18.76 8.89 29.04
C LYS A 139 -19.40 8.10 27.87
N ARG A 140 -19.39 8.65 26.65
CA ARG A 140 -19.97 7.99 25.47
C ARG A 140 -18.87 7.27 24.69
N VAL A 141 -19.18 6.03 24.32
CA VAL A 141 -18.31 5.13 23.57
C VAL A 141 -19.13 4.55 22.44
N VAL A 142 -18.59 4.57 21.22
CA VAL A 142 -19.19 3.94 20.04
C VAL A 142 -18.11 3.10 19.38
N THR A 143 -18.40 1.84 19.10
CA THR A 143 -17.48 0.92 18.41
C THR A 143 -18.03 0.60 17.04
N LEU A 144 -17.15 0.65 16.05
CA LEU A 144 -17.38 0.41 14.63
C LEU A 144 -16.65 -0.85 14.18
#